data_AF-A0A8J8CU53-F1
#
_entry.id   AF-A0A8J8CU53-F1
#
_cell.length_a   1.000
_cell.length_b   1.000
_cell.length_c   1.000
_cell.angle_alpha   90.00
_cell.angle_beta   90.00
_cell.angle_gamma   90.00
#
_symmetry.space_group_name_H-M   'P 1'
#
loop_
_entity.id
_entity.type
_entity.pdbx_description
1 polymer ?
#
loop_
_entity_poly.entity_id
_entity_poly.type
_entity_poly.pdbx_seq_one_letter_code
_entity_poly.pdbx_strand_id
1 'polypeptide(L)'
;MAARDPSASLSARPRVDSNWWYVVAIVPLFGLFVTAFVGWMIAWALLGAGEFGPAAMPMPGGGMPFAFAPMLLGMLLFGTAGTLLTAAYPVALYLDAGAVADAGVGWDPDPVLYALVGVVGALSTAFAFAVPLSAYYLYRRHQHVGVP
;
A
#
# COMPACT_ATOMS: atom_id res chain seq x y z
N MET A 1 -23.37 -43.25 18.39
CA MET A 1 -22.20 -42.44 17.97
C MET A 1 -22.60 -40.97 18.08
N ALA A 2 -22.06 -40.23 19.03
CA ALA A 2 -22.31 -38.80 19.11
C ALA A 2 -21.58 -38.10 17.95
N ALA A 3 -22.29 -37.25 17.19
CA ALA A 3 -21.67 -36.44 16.16
C ALA A 3 -20.62 -35.53 16.82
N ARG A 4 -19.38 -35.53 16.30
CA ARG A 4 -18.36 -34.58 16.76
C ARG A 4 -18.89 -33.18 16.53
N ASP A 5 -18.81 -32.35 17.57
CA ASP A 5 -19.21 -30.95 17.51
C ASP A 5 -18.36 -30.23 16.44
N PRO A 6 -18.97 -29.70 15.35
CA PRO A 6 -18.24 -29.00 14.30
C PRO A 6 -17.47 -27.79 14.82
N SER A 7 -17.96 -27.15 15.90
CA SER A 7 -17.34 -25.97 16.50
C SER A 7 -15.95 -26.24 17.06
N ALA A 8 -15.74 -27.43 17.63
CA ALA A 8 -14.44 -27.87 18.14
C ALA A 8 -13.38 -28.01 17.03
N SER A 9 -13.81 -28.31 15.80
CA SER A 9 -12.91 -28.41 14.64
C SER A 9 -12.52 -27.04 14.06
N LEU A 10 -13.38 -26.02 14.23
CA LEU A 10 -13.12 -24.66 13.78
C LEU A 10 -12.23 -23.90 14.77
N SER A 11 -12.38 -24.14 16.08
CA SER A 11 -11.49 -23.59 17.11
C SER A 11 -10.07 -24.17 17.05
N ALA A 12 -9.93 -25.39 16.52
CA ALA A 12 -8.64 -26.07 16.39
C ALA A 12 -7.84 -25.69 15.13
N ARG A 13 -8.44 -24.93 14.18
CA ARG A 13 -7.68 -24.45 13.03
C ARG A 13 -6.75 -23.31 13.46
N PRO A 14 -5.47 -23.32 13.08
CA PRO A 14 -4.59 -22.19 13.32
C PRO A 14 -5.18 -20.95 12.68
N ARG A 15 -5.55 -19.96 13.49
CA ARG A 15 -6.03 -18.66 13.03
C ARG A 15 -4.90 -17.66 13.17
N VAL A 16 -4.50 -17.06 12.06
CA VAL A 16 -3.56 -15.94 12.07
C VAL A 16 -4.33 -14.69 12.50
N ASP A 17 -4.19 -14.31 13.77
CA ASP A 17 -4.78 -13.08 14.29
C ASP A 17 -3.80 -11.90 14.10
N SER A 18 -3.77 -11.37 12.89
CA SER A 18 -3.00 -10.17 12.56
C SER A 18 -3.82 -9.30 11.63
N ASN A 19 -3.93 -8.02 11.97
CA ASN A 19 -4.53 -6.97 11.15
C ASN A 19 -3.48 -6.17 10.36
N TRP A 20 -2.19 -6.47 10.53
CA TRP A 20 -1.10 -5.74 9.87
C TRP A 20 -1.09 -5.95 8.35
N TRP A 21 -1.67 -7.03 7.85
CA TRP A 21 -1.85 -7.25 6.41
C TRP A 21 -2.65 -6.14 5.70
N TYR A 22 -3.49 -5.37 6.40
CA TYR A 22 -4.19 -4.22 5.79
C TYR A 22 -3.22 -3.14 5.33
N VAL A 23 -2.15 -2.91 6.09
CA VAL A 23 -1.09 -1.96 5.70
C VAL A 23 -0.32 -2.50 4.49
N VAL A 24 -0.09 -3.81 4.44
CA VAL A 24 0.51 -4.45 3.25
C VAL A 24 -0.41 -4.33 2.04
N ALA A 25 -1.73 -4.46 2.22
CA ALA A 25 -2.75 -4.37 1.17
C ALA A 25 -2.95 -2.95 0.62
N ILE A 26 -2.78 -1.91 1.43
CA ILE A 26 -2.98 -0.53 0.95
C ILE A 26 -1.80 -0.02 0.11
N VAL A 27 -0.59 -0.55 0.30
CA VAL A 27 0.61 -0.14 -0.46
C VAL A 27 0.46 -0.27 -1.99
N PRO A 28 -0.01 -1.40 -2.56
CA PRO A 28 -0.21 -1.49 -4.01
C PRO A 28 -1.25 -0.50 -4.53
N LEU A 29 -2.32 -0.25 -3.76
CA LEU A 29 -3.35 0.74 -4.12
C LEU A 29 -2.78 2.16 -4.11
N PHE A 30 -2.01 2.49 -3.07
CA PHE A 30 -1.34 3.79 -2.94
C PHE A 30 -0.30 3.99 -4.05
N GLY A 31 0.54 2.99 -4.33
CA GLY A 31 1.55 3.05 -5.39
C GLY A 31 0.93 3.23 -6.79
N LEU A 32 -0.16 2.51 -7.08
CA LEU A 32 -0.93 2.69 -8.33
C LEU A 32 -1.46 4.12 -8.44
N PHE A 33 -2.06 4.63 -7.36
CA PHE A 33 -2.60 5.98 -7.33
C PHE A 33 -1.51 7.03 -7.54
N VAL A 34 -0.38 6.94 -6.83
CA VAL A 34 0.76 7.86 -6.98
C VAL A 34 1.29 7.82 -8.41
N THR A 35 1.44 6.63 -8.99
CA THR A 35 1.89 6.46 -10.37
C THR A 35 0.93 7.11 -11.36
N ALA A 36 -0.38 6.89 -11.19
CA ALA A 36 -1.41 7.50 -12.04
C ALA A 36 -1.43 9.03 -11.91
N PHE A 37 -1.32 9.55 -10.69
CA PHE A 37 -1.30 10.98 -10.41
C PHE A 37 -0.07 11.67 -11.00
N VAL A 38 1.12 11.11 -10.76
CA VAL A 38 2.39 11.62 -11.32
C VAL A 38 2.39 11.50 -12.85
N GLY A 39 1.95 10.35 -13.38
CA GLY A 39 1.82 10.14 -14.82
C GLY A 39 0.86 11.13 -15.49
N TRP A 40 -0.28 11.41 -14.85
CA TRP A 40 -1.21 12.45 -15.29
C TRP A 40 -0.56 13.83 -15.28
N MET A 41 0.23 14.17 -14.25
CA MET A 41 0.95 15.44 -14.20
C MET A 41 2.01 15.58 -15.29
N ILE A 42 2.76 14.51 -15.57
CA ILE A 42 3.72 14.46 -16.66
C ILE A 42 2.99 14.61 -18.01
N ALA A 43 1.90 13.87 -18.22
CA ALA A 43 1.09 13.98 -19.43
C ALA A 43 0.52 15.39 -19.61
N TRP A 44 0.03 16.02 -18.54
CA TRP A 44 -0.45 17.41 -18.59
C TRP A 44 0.67 18.39 -18.94
N ALA A 45 1.86 18.25 -18.35
CA ALA A 45 3.01 19.11 -18.65
C ALA A 45 3.51 18.95 -20.09
N LEU A 46 3.51 17.72 -20.63
CA LEU A 46 4.01 17.42 -21.97
C LEU A 46 3.00 17.66 -23.09
N LEU A 47 1.70 17.43 -22.83
CA LEU A 47 0.64 17.43 -23.84
C LEU A 47 -0.36 18.59 -23.67
N GLY A 48 -0.49 19.14 -22.45
CA GLY A 48 -1.54 20.09 -22.07
C GLY A 48 -1.09 21.56 -21.96
N ALA A 49 0.19 21.87 -22.13
CA ALA A 49 0.72 23.24 -22.03
C ALA A 49 0.15 24.21 -23.09
N GLY A 50 -0.52 23.71 -24.14
CA GLY A 50 -1.11 24.51 -25.22
C GLY A 50 -2.64 24.60 -25.29
N GLU A 51 -3.40 23.68 -24.68
CA GLU A 51 -4.83 23.51 -25.02
C GLU A 51 -5.84 23.83 -23.89
N PHE A 52 -5.39 24.20 -22.68
CA PHE A 52 -6.27 24.67 -21.58
C PHE A 52 -6.11 26.17 -21.26
N GLY A 53 -6.41 27.06 -22.22
CA GLY A 53 -6.75 28.47 -21.90
C GLY A 53 -8.13 28.56 -21.20
N PRO A 54 -8.54 29.63 -20.48
CA PRO A 54 -7.90 30.90 -20.09
C PRO A 54 -7.63 30.99 -18.56
N ALA A 55 -7.36 29.88 -17.87
CA ALA A 55 -6.94 29.90 -16.45
C ALA A 55 -5.45 30.27 -16.25
N ALA A 56 -4.70 30.39 -17.35
CA ALA A 56 -3.35 30.94 -17.41
C ALA A 56 -3.33 32.48 -17.57
N MET A 57 -4.50 33.14 -17.57
CA MET A 57 -4.55 34.59 -17.42
C MET A 57 -4.05 34.96 -16.01
N PRO A 58 -3.09 35.88 -15.87
CA PRO A 58 -2.84 36.51 -14.58
C PRO A 58 -4.16 37.12 -14.12
N MET A 59 -4.75 36.60 -13.04
CA MET A 59 -5.81 37.32 -12.35
C MET A 59 -5.23 38.68 -11.95
N PRO A 60 -5.87 39.82 -12.31
CA PRO A 60 -5.40 41.12 -11.88
C PRO A 60 -5.53 41.18 -10.36
N GLY A 61 -4.42 40.88 -9.66
CA GLY A 61 -4.40 40.65 -8.21
C GLY A 61 -3.34 39.66 -7.69
N GLY A 62 -2.65 38.89 -8.56
CA GLY A 62 -1.48 38.09 -8.14
C GLY A 62 -1.79 36.86 -7.26
N GLY A 63 -3.00 36.29 -7.38
CA GLY A 63 -3.34 35.03 -6.71
C GLY A 63 -2.80 33.81 -7.46
N MET A 64 -2.43 32.75 -6.72
CA MET A 64 -2.11 31.42 -7.27
C MET A 64 -3.21 30.98 -8.25
N PRO A 65 -2.87 30.38 -9.42
CA PRO A 65 -3.86 29.80 -10.32
C PRO A 65 -4.79 28.87 -9.54
N PHE A 66 -6.09 28.89 -9.84
CA PHE A 66 -7.11 28.08 -9.14
C PHE A 66 -6.78 26.57 -9.11
N ALA A 67 -6.00 26.09 -10.08
CA ALA A 67 -5.50 24.71 -10.16
C ALA A 67 -4.37 24.38 -9.15
N PHE A 68 -3.71 25.39 -8.58
CA PHE A 68 -2.51 25.20 -7.74
C PHE A 68 -2.85 24.83 -6.28
N ALA A 69 -3.91 25.40 -5.72
CA ALA A 69 -4.36 25.07 -4.36
C ALA A 69 -4.75 23.59 -4.17
N PRO A 70 -5.59 22.96 -5.03
CA PRO A 70 -5.88 21.53 -4.91
C PRO A 70 -4.65 20.64 -5.16
N MET A 71 -3.69 21.10 -5.99
CA MET A 71 -2.43 20.39 -6.20
C MET A 71 -1.57 20.36 -4.93
N LEU A 72 -1.41 21.51 -4.25
CA LEU A 72 -0.68 21.59 -2.99
C LEU A 72 -1.35 20.75 -1.89
N LEU A 73 -2.68 20.78 -1.81
CA LEU A 73 -3.42 19.93 -0.88
C LEU A 73 -3.21 18.43 -1.20
N GLY A 74 -3.28 18.04 -2.47
CA GLY A 74 -2.96 16.68 -2.90
C GLY A 74 -1.55 16.28 -2.49
N MET A 75 -0.53 17.10 -2.80
CA MET A 75 0.85 16.84 -2.40
C MET A 75 1.01 16.69 -0.89
N LEU A 76 0.33 17.53 -0.10
CA LEU A 76 0.38 17.44 1.36
C LEU A 76 -0.24 16.12 1.85
N LEU A 77 -1.45 15.78 1.39
CA LEU A 77 -2.16 14.58 1.82
C LEU A 77 -1.42 13.30 1.40
N PHE A 78 -1.02 13.21 0.12
CA PHE A 78 -0.33 12.04 -0.39
C PHE A 78 1.11 11.94 0.08
N GLY A 79 1.81 13.07 0.24
CA GLY A 79 3.14 13.11 0.83
C GLY A 79 3.12 12.63 2.29
N THR A 80 2.10 13.05 3.06
CA THR A 80 1.91 12.59 4.44
C THR A 80 1.59 11.10 4.49
N ALA A 81 0.60 10.64 3.69
CA ALA A 81 0.24 9.23 3.61
C ALA A 81 1.41 8.35 3.17
N GLY A 82 2.17 8.79 2.15
CA GLY A 82 3.37 8.11 1.68
C GLY A 82 4.43 8.00 2.76
N THR A 83 4.69 9.08 3.49
CA THR A 83 5.64 9.07 4.62
C THR A 83 5.23 8.09 5.71
N LEU A 84 3.94 8.08 6.08
CA LEU A 84 3.39 7.13 7.05
C LEU A 84 3.53 5.69 6.55
N LEU A 85 3.23 5.43 5.27
CA LEU A 85 3.37 4.10 4.67
C LEU A 85 4.83 3.66 4.56
N THR A 86 5.77 4.56 4.27
CA THR A 86 7.21 4.24 4.23
C THR A 86 7.70 3.70 5.57
N ALA A 87 7.22 4.27 6.68
CA ALA A 87 7.55 3.79 8.02
C ALA A 87 6.74 2.54 8.42
N ALA A 88 5.43 2.54 8.15
CA ALA A 88 4.52 1.49 8.61
C ALA A 88 4.66 0.18 7.83
N TYR A 89 5.00 0.23 6.54
CA TYR A 89 5.07 -0.94 5.67
C TYR A 89 6.07 -2.02 6.12
N PRO A 90 7.36 -1.72 6.39
CA PRO A 90 8.30 -2.74 6.86
C PRO A 90 7.91 -3.31 8.23
N VAL A 91 7.33 -2.47 9.11
CA VAL A 91 6.81 -2.91 10.41
C VAL A 91 5.62 -3.85 10.23
N ALA A 92 4.71 -3.54 9.33
CA ALA A 92 3.56 -4.37 9.04
C ALA A 92 3.95 -5.73 8.44
N LEU A 93 4.94 -5.75 7.53
CA LEU A 93 5.50 -6.99 6.99
C LEU A 93 6.13 -7.85 8.10
N TYR A 94 6.92 -7.25 8.99
CA TYR A 94 7.51 -7.96 10.13
C TYR A 94 6.45 -8.59 11.03
N LEU A 95 5.46 -7.79 11.45
CA LEU A 95 4.45 -8.23 12.41
C LEU A 95 3.48 -9.26 11.80
N ASP A 96 3.06 -9.07 10.54
CA ASP A 96 2.18 -10.05 9.90
C ASP A 96 2.93 -11.34 9.54
N ALA A 97 4.18 -11.25 9.06
CA ALA A 97 4.98 -12.44 8.74
C ALA A 97 5.26 -13.27 9.99
N GLY A 98 5.59 -12.62 11.11
CA GLY A 98 5.76 -13.31 12.40
C GLY A 98 4.49 -14.05 12.82
N ALA A 99 3.34 -13.39 12.76
CA ALA A 99 2.06 -14.02 13.09
C ALA A 99 1.71 -15.20 12.16
N VAL A 100 2.08 -15.12 10.87
CA VAL A 100 1.87 -16.21 9.91
C VAL A 100 2.82 -17.39 10.20
N ALA A 101 4.10 -17.12 10.47
CA ALA A 101 5.09 -18.14 10.80
C ALA A 101 4.70 -18.90 12.09
N ASP A 102 4.30 -18.17 13.13
CA ASP A 102 3.89 -18.72 14.42
C ASP A 102 2.63 -19.60 14.32
N ALA A 103 1.76 -19.34 13.34
CA ALA A 103 0.52 -20.11 13.15
C ALA A 103 0.75 -21.49 12.52
N GLY A 104 1.94 -21.81 12.00
CA GLY A 104 2.24 -23.14 11.47
C GLY A 104 1.38 -23.56 10.28
N VAL A 105 0.95 -22.62 9.44
CA VAL A 105 0.02 -22.83 8.30
C VAL A 105 0.68 -23.41 7.04
N GLY A 106 1.84 -24.07 7.19
CA GLY A 106 2.59 -24.68 6.07
C GLY A 106 3.41 -23.69 5.22
N TRP A 107 3.37 -22.40 5.55
CA TRP A 107 4.30 -21.38 5.03
C TRP A 107 5.01 -20.72 6.21
N ASP A 108 6.33 -20.70 6.15
CA ASP A 108 7.22 -20.16 7.18
C ASP A 108 7.96 -18.93 6.62
N PRO A 109 7.32 -17.75 6.59
CA PRO A 109 7.97 -16.52 6.13
C PRO A 109 8.97 -16.01 7.18
N ASP A 110 10.22 -15.73 6.77
CA ASP A 110 11.20 -15.04 7.62
C ASP A 110 10.77 -13.57 7.82
N PRO A 111 10.36 -13.17 9.04
CA PRO A 111 9.84 -11.82 9.28
C PRO A 111 10.89 -10.73 9.09
N VAL A 112 12.15 -11.03 9.43
CA VAL A 112 13.26 -10.07 9.32
C VAL A 112 13.59 -9.85 7.85
N LEU A 113 13.64 -10.91 7.04
CA LEU A 113 13.87 -10.80 5.61
C LEU A 113 12.76 -9.97 4.94
N TYR A 114 11.49 -10.25 5.23
CA TYR A 114 10.37 -9.46 4.68
C TYR A 114 10.44 -8.00 5.11
N ALA A 115 10.81 -7.71 6.36
CA ALA A 115 10.99 -6.34 6.84
C ALA A 115 12.11 -5.62 6.08
N LEU A 116 13.27 -6.25 5.91
CA LEU A 116 14.43 -5.67 5.21
C LEU A 116 14.14 -5.41 3.74
N VAL A 117 13.57 -6.38 3.02
CA VAL A 117 13.13 -6.19 1.63
C VAL A 117 12.00 -5.15 1.58
N GLY A 118 11.15 -5.10 2.61
CA GLY A 118 10.13 -4.07 2.80
C GLY A 118 10.71 -2.66 2.90
N VAL A 119 11.82 -2.46 3.62
CA VAL A 119 12.55 -1.17 3.69
C VAL A 119 13.07 -0.79 2.31
N VAL A 120 13.75 -1.70 1.60
CA VAL A 120 14.24 -1.46 0.23
C VAL A 120 13.08 -1.10 -0.70
N GLY A 121 11.95 -1.80 -0.56
CA GLY A 121 10.73 -1.53 -1.31
C GLY A 121 10.14 -0.16 -1.02
N ALA A 122 10.02 0.21 0.25
CA ALA A 122 9.44 1.47 0.69
C ALA A 122 10.29 2.70 0.30
N LEU A 123 11.60 2.52 0.19
CA LEU A 123 12.53 3.56 -0.23
C LEU A 123 12.73 3.63 -1.76
N SER A 124 12.22 2.64 -2.50
CA SER A 124 12.25 2.67 -3.96
C SER A 124 11.34 3.77 -4.51
N THR A 125 11.75 4.38 -5.64
CA THR A 125 10.97 5.43 -6.31
C THR A 125 9.53 4.98 -6.54
N ALA A 126 8.58 5.76 -6.02
CA ALA A 126 7.14 5.50 -6.15
C ALA A 126 6.72 4.08 -5.73
N PHE A 127 7.39 3.48 -4.73
CA PHE A 127 7.09 2.13 -4.24
C PHE A 127 7.26 1.03 -5.31
N ALA A 128 8.08 1.27 -6.35
CA ALA A 128 8.23 0.36 -7.49
C ALA A 128 8.52 -1.10 -7.11
N PHE A 129 9.26 -1.34 -6.02
CA PHE A 129 9.49 -2.69 -5.50
C PHE A 129 8.54 -3.11 -4.38
N ALA A 130 7.99 -2.17 -3.62
CA ALA A 130 7.02 -2.50 -2.57
C ALA A 130 5.69 -3.01 -3.15
N VAL A 131 5.25 -2.50 -4.30
CA VAL A 131 4.03 -2.96 -4.99
C VAL A 131 4.10 -4.47 -5.33
N PRO A 132 5.09 -4.96 -6.10
CA PRO A 132 5.18 -6.39 -6.41
C PRO A 132 5.44 -7.25 -5.17
N LEU A 133 6.23 -6.77 -4.20
CA LEU A 133 6.46 -7.47 -2.93
C LEU A 133 5.14 -7.67 -2.16
N SER A 134 4.34 -6.61 -2.03
CA SER A 134 3.03 -6.65 -1.36
C SER A 134 2.10 -7.64 -2.05
N ALA A 135 2.02 -7.58 -3.38
CA ALA A 135 1.18 -8.50 -4.16
C ALA A 135 1.61 -9.96 -3.98
N TYR A 136 2.92 -10.24 -4.06
CA TYR A 136 3.46 -11.58 -3.82
C TYR A 136 3.18 -12.08 -2.40
N TYR A 137 3.44 -11.24 -1.40
CA TYR A 137 3.19 -11.58 0.01
C TYR A 137 1.72 -11.90 0.26
N LEU A 138 0.80 -11.04 -0.21
CA LEU A 138 -0.64 -11.23 -0.04
C LEU A 138 -1.16 -12.45 -0.79
N TYR A 139 -0.63 -12.75 -1.96
CA TYR A 139 -0.93 -13.98 -2.69
C TYR A 139 -0.52 -15.22 -1.88
N ARG A 140 0.71 -15.25 -1.35
CA ARG A 140 1.20 -16.34 -0.50
C ARG A 140 0.38 -16.47 0.78
N ARG A 141 0.06 -15.35 1.44
CA ARG A 141 -0.79 -15.32 2.63
C ARG A 141 -2.16 -15.88 2.34
N HIS A 142 -2.80 -15.46 1.25
CA HIS A 142 -4.11 -15.97 0.84
C HIS A 142 -4.09 -17.49 0.59
N GLN A 143 -3.02 -18.04 0.02
CA GLN A 143 -2.91 -19.49 -0.22
C GLN A 143 -2.84 -20.32 1.06
N HIS A 144 -2.22 -19.82 2.13
CA HIS A 144 -1.97 -20.60 3.35
C HIS A 144 -2.93 -20.24 4.50
N VAL A 145 -3.41 -18.99 4.52
CA VAL A 145 -4.29 -18.46 5.57
C VAL A 145 -5.73 -18.31 5.09
N GLY A 146 -5.95 -18.07 3.79
CA GLY A 146 -7.26 -17.75 3.21
C GLY A 146 -7.59 -16.25 3.20
N VAL A 147 -8.83 -15.95 2.83
CA VAL A 147 -9.48 -14.63 3.05
C VAL A 147 -10.06 -14.64 4.47
N PRO A 148 -10.00 -13.53 5.23
CA PRO A 148 -10.71 -13.42 6.50
C PRO A 148 -12.19 -13.84 6.41
#